data_AF-E3UTH7-F1
#
_entry.id   AF-E3UTH7-F1
#
_cell.length_a   1.000
_cell.length_b   1.000
_cell.length_c   1.000
_cell.angle_alpha   90.00
_cell.angle_beta   90.00
_cell.angle_gamma   90.00
#
_symmetry.space_group_name_H-M   'P 1'
#
loop_
_entity.id
_entity.type
_entity.pdbx_description
1 polymer ?
#
loop_
_entity_poly.entity_id
_entity_poly.type
_entity_poly.pdbx_seq_one_letter_code
_entity_poly.pdbx_strand_id
1 'polypeptide(L)'
;MKSTTVADISQCLLNKARTEQFAGYDPFDGLNSSWFKRLPISKDSTFGLAWIQLFKCSPINLRPWLGVPKARNPKGVALFILGLLEEYQVTKAPALLTEAEQLAQWLVTQRCDEQIWHGACWGYHFDWKARAFFVPKGKPNVITTVYVSRALHQLGQLTGRADWVELALRSGDFIADHLLTQNEIHRYPMALSSS
;
A
#
# COMPACT_ATOMS: atom_id res chain seq x y z
N MET A 1 19.87 -32.68 6.94
CA MET A 1 19.15 -31.43 6.59
C MET A 1 18.87 -30.69 7.88
N LYS A 2 19.38 -29.46 8.07
CA LYS A 2 18.92 -28.63 9.19
C LYS A 2 17.44 -28.35 8.99
N SER A 3 16.62 -28.59 10.01
CA SER A 3 15.21 -28.23 9.98
C SER A 3 15.12 -26.71 9.94
N THR A 4 14.63 -26.16 8.82
CA THR A 4 14.39 -24.72 8.70
C THR A 4 13.24 -24.33 9.62
N THR A 5 13.50 -23.48 10.60
CA THR A 5 12.46 -23.00 11.52
C THR A 5 11.72 -21.80 10.92
N VAL A 6 10.55 -21.46 11.47
CA VAL A 6 9.82 -20.23 11.08
C VAL A 6 10.67 -18.98 11.31
N ALA A 7 11.47 -18.96 12.38
CA ALA A 7 12.39 -17.87 12.67
C ALA A 7 13.45 -17.71 11.58
N ASP A 8 14.03 -18.81 11.10
CA ASP A 8 15.02 -18.78 10.02
C ASP A 8 14.43 -18.22 8.72
N ILE A 9 13.18 -18.62 8.40
CA ILE A 9 12.46 -18.12 7.22
C ILE A 9 12.18 -16.63 7.36
N SER A 10 11.66 -16.19 8.51
CA SER A 10 11.38 -14.77 8.78
C SER A 10 12.64 -13.92 8.61
N GLN A 11 13.74 -14.34 9.23
CA GLN A 11 15.00 -13.63 9.17
C GLN A 11 15.57 -13.57 7.75
N CYS A 12 15.48 -14.67 7.00
CA CYS A 12 15.90 -14.72 5.61
C CYS A 12 15.07 -13.77 4.73
N LEU A 13 13.74 -13.75 4.90
CA LEU A 13 12.84 -12.86 4.16
C LEU A 13 13.09 -11.39 4.51
N LEU A 14 13.28 -11.08 5.79
CA LEU A 14 13.57 -9.72 6.24
C LEU A 14 14.92 -9.23 5.73
N ASN A 15 15.96 -10.07 5.79
CA ASN A 15 17.27 -9.72 5.23
C ASN A 15 17.21 -9.50 3.72
N LYS A 16 16.45 -10.34 2.99
CA LYS A 16 16.22 -10.12 1.56
C LYS A 16 15.51 -8.79 1.31
N ALA A 17 14.47 -8.48 2.08
CA ALA A 17 13.75 -7.20 1.98
C ALA A 17 14.71 -6.02 2.22
N ARG A 18 15.58 -6.10 3.23
CA ARG A 18 16.61 -5.08 3.51
C ARG A 18 17.58 -4.88 2.35
N THR A 19 18.09 -5.97 1.75
CA THR A 19 18.99 -5.87 0.57
C THR A 19 18.33 -5.20 -0.62
N GLU A 20 17.02 -5.36 -0.76
CA GLU A 20 16.22 -4.72 -1.81
C GLU A 20 15.65 -3.37 -1.36
N GLN A 21 16.05 -2.87 -0.18
CA GLN A 21 15.55 -1.65 0.43
C GLN A 21 14.02 -1.58 0.49
N PHE A 22 13.37 -2.72 0.75
CA PHE A 22 11.92 -2.89 0.78
C PHE A 22 11.22 -2.57 -0.55
N ALA A 23 11.96 -2.54 -1.65
CA ALA A 23 11.44 -2.43 -3.00
C ALA A 23 11.22 -3.82 -3.61
N GLY A 24 10.15 -3.98 -4.37
CA GLY A 24 9.82 -5.26 -4.99
C GLY A 24 8.99 -5.08 -6.25
N TYR A 25 8.68 -6.22 -6.85
CA TYR A 25 7.74 -6.29 -7.96
C TYR A 25 6.33 -6.52 -7.43
N ASP A 26 5.35 -5.89 -8.06
CA ASP A 26 3.93 -6.05 -7.79
C ASP A 26 3.26 -6.77 -8.98
N PRO A 27 2.31 -7.70 -8.77
CA PRO A 27 1.60 -8.35 -9.87
C PRO A 27 1.02 -7.41 -10.93
N PHE A 28 0.71 -6.16 -10.57
CA PHE A 28 0.08 -5.16 -11.45
C PHE A 28 1.01 -4.02 -11.90
N ASP A 29 2.30 -4.07 -11.56
CA ASP A 29 3.27 -3.00 -11.89
C ASP A 29 3.76 -2.97 -13.36
N GLY A 30 3.29 -3.88 -14.21
CA GLY A 30 3.81 -4.05 -15.57
C GLY A 30 3.77 -2.79 -16.44
N LEU A 31 2.83 -1.89 -16.15
CA LEU A 31 2.68 -0.59 -16.83
C LEU A 31 3.77 0.44 -16.46
N ASN A 32 4.62 0.14 -15.47
CA ASN A 32 5.83 0.90 -15.16
C ASN A 32 7.00 0.55 -16.09
N SER A 33 6.84 -0.40 -17.01
CA SER A 33 7.87 -0.76 -17.97
C SER A 33 8.35 0.48 -18.74
N SER A 34 9.67 0.67 -18.80
CA SER A 34 10.30 1.72 -19.60
C SER A 34 9.98 1.64 -21.09
N TRP A 35 9.46 0.51 -21.57
CA TRP A 35 9.05 0.33 -22.97
C TRP A 35 7.84 1.18 -23.34
N PHE A 36 6.92 1.45 -22.41
CA PHE A 36 5.82 2.39 -22.64
C PHE A 36 6.27 3.84 -22.84
N LYS A 37 7.52 4.18 -22.46
CA LYS A 37 8.11 5.47 -22.81
C LYS A 37 8.71 5.49 -24.22
N ARG A 38 8.99 4.32 -24.79
CA ARG A 38 9.65 4.14 -26.10
C ARG A 38 8.67 3.82 -27.22
N LEU A 39 7.57 3.15 -26.90
CA LEU A 39 6.51 2.78 -27.84
C LEU A 39 5.37 3.80 -27.74
N PRO A 40 4.81 4.29 -28.84
CA PRO A 40 3.67 5.23 -28.84
C PRO A 40 2.35 4.51 -28.55
N ILE A 41 2.34 3.61 -27.56
CA ILE A 41 1.19 2.78 -27.19
C ILE A 41 0.67 3.25 -25.84
N SER A 42 -0.61 3.62 -25.79
CA SER A 42 -1.25 4.04 -24.53
C SER A 42 -1.28 2.90 -23.51
N LYS A 43 -1.00 3.23 -22.24
CA LYS A 43 -1.15 2.31 -21.11
C LYS A 43 -2.61 1.90 -20.86
N ASP A 44 -3.55 2.75 -21.26
CA ASP A 44 -5.00 2.53 -21.11
C ASP A 44 -5.62 1.79 -22.32
N SER A 45 -4.81 1.01 -23.03
CA SER A 45 -5.25 0.25 -24.20
C SER A 45 -5.45 -1.24 -23.89
N THR A 46 -6.03 -1.97 -24.83
CA THR A 46 -6.10 -3.44 -24.82
C THR A 46 -4.71 -4.07 -24.75
N PHE A 47 -3.70 -3.43 -25.36
CA PHE A 47 -2.30 -3.84 -25.23
C PHE A 47 -1.81 -3.71 -23.79
N GLY A 48 -2.09 -2.59 -23.10
CA GLY A 48 -1.76 -2.41 -21.69
C GLY A 48 -2.36 -3.51 -20.80
N LEU A 49 -3.60 -3.91 -21.07
CA LEU A 49 -4.24 -5.03 -20.36
C LEU A 49 -3.55 -6.36 -20.65
N ALA A 50 -3.27 -6.68 -21.91
CA ALA A 50 -2.55 -7.90 -22.30
C ALA A 50 -1.16 -7.95 -21.66
N TRP A 51 -0.48 -6.81 -21.58
CA TRP A 51 0.83 -6.66 -20.95
C TRP A 51 0.80 -6.97 -19.45
N ILE A 52 -0.21 -6.50 -18.72
CA ILE A 52 -0.41 -6.88 -17.31
C ILE A 52 -0.66 -8.40 -17.20
N GLN A 53 -1.51 -8.98 -18.04
CA GLN A 53 -1.78 -10.42 -17.99
C GLN A 53 -0.55 -11.26 -18.29
N LEU A 54 0.32 -10.82 -19.21
CA LEU A 54 1.60 -11.48 -19.48
C LEU A 54 2.43 -11.62 -18.20
N PHE A 55 2.60 -10.55 -17.44
CA PHE A 55 3.36 -10.59 -16.19
C PHE A 55 2.67 -11.36 -15.07
N LYS A 56 1.34 -11.37 -15.05
CA LYS A 56 0.55 -12.07 -14.03
C LYS A 56 0.56 -13.59 -14.24
N CYS A 57 0.48 -14.03 -15.49
CA CYS A 57 0.35 -15.45 -15.84
C CYS A 57 1.69 -16.12 -16.19
N SER A 58 2.77 -15.36 -16.36
CA SER A 58 4.06 -15.95 -16.70
C SER A 58 4.67 -16.71 -15.51
N PRO A 59 5.14 -17.95 -15.71
CA PRO A 59 5.82 -18.74 -14.67
C PRO A 59 7.22 -18.20 -14.35
N ILE A 60 7.75 -17.32 -15.19
CA ILE A 60 9.06 -16.67 -15.02
C ILE A 60 8.88 -15.17 -14.86
N ASN A 61 9.73 -14.55 -14.04
CA ASN A 61 9.64 -13.12 -13.81
C ASN A 61 10.28 -12.33 -14.96
N LEU A 62 9.46 -11.87 -15.91
CA LEU A 62 9.89 -11.10 -17.09
C LEU A 62 10.23 -9.63 -16.78
N ARG A 63 9.89 -9.13 -15.59
CA ARG A 63 10.05 -7.71 -15.20
C ARG A 63 11.47 -7.16 -15.33
N PRO A 64 12.54 -7.89 -14.93
CA PRO A 64 13.90 -7.40 -15.09
C PRO A 64 14.28 -7.16 -16.56
N TRP A 65 13.78 -7.99 -17.48
CA TRP A 65 14.10 -7.89 -18.91
C TRP A 65 13.24 -6.86 -19.64
N LEU A 66 11.97 -6.74 -19.22
CA LEU A 66 11.02 -5.79 -19.77
C LEU A 66 11.08 -4.42 -19.08
N GLY A 67 12.14 -4.15 -18.32
CA GLY A 67 12.45 -2.82 -17.78
C GLY A 67 11.39 -2.27 -16.84
N VAL A 68 10.73 -3.13 -16.06
CA VAL A 68 9.86 -2.75 -14.95
C VAL A 68 10.76 -2.58 -13.72
N PRO A 69 10.85 -1.39 -13.10
CA PRO A 69 11.69 -1.18 -11.92
C PRO A 69 11.04 -1.77 -10.66
N LYS A 70 11.85 -2.27 -9.73
CA LYS A 70 11.39 -2.53 -8.36
C LYS A 70 11.09 -1.20 -7.68
N ALA A 71 10.05 -1.16 -6.86
CA ALA A 71 9.73 0.02 -6.06
C ALA A 71 9.05 -0.37 -4.75
N ARG A 72 9.07 0.56 -3.80
CA ARG A 72 8.35 0.42 -2.53
C ARG A 72 6.86 0.60 -2.77
N ASN A 73 6.06 -0.35 -2.29
CA ASN A 73 4.62 -0.21 -2.18
C ASN A 73 4.28 0.25 -0.76
N PRO A 74 3.55 1.38 -0.55
CA PRO A 74 3.18 1.83 0.80
C PRO A 74 2.51 0.75 1.65
N LYS A 75 1.66 -0.09 1.06
CA LYS A 75 1.06 -1.24 1.77
C LYS A 75 2.12 -2.24 2.20
N GLY A 76 3.07 -2.57 1.31
CA GLY A 76 4.16 -3.50 1.60
C GLY A 76 5.05 -2.98 2.72
N VAL A 77 5.44 -1.71 2.67
CA VAL A 77 6.23 -1.07 3.72
C VAL A 77 5.48 -1.05 5.05
N ALA A 78 4.19 -0.75 5.05
CA ALA A 78 3.36 -0.83 6.26
C ALA A 78 3.34 -2.25 6.86
N LEU A 79 3.23 -3.29 6.04
CA LEU A 79 3.30 -4.68 6.51
C LEU A 79 4.67 -5.03 7.12
N PHE A 80 5.77 -4.53 6.55
CA PHE A 80 7.09 -4.70 7.14
C PHE A 80 7.21 -4.00 8.49
N ILE A 81 6.71 -2.77 8.62
CA ILE A 81 6.65 -2.07 9.92
C ILE A 81 5.90 -2.92 10.94
N LEU A 82 4.70 -3.39 10.61
CA LEU A 82 3.89 -4.23 11.50
C LEU A 82 4.66 -5.50 11.91
N GLY A 83 5.30 -6.18 10.96
CA GLY A 83 6.13 -7.37 11.26
C GLY A 83 7.32 -7.07 12.17
N LEU A 84 8.02 -5.94 11.95
CA LEU A 84 9.12 -5.48 12.80
C LEU A 84 8.63 -5.18 14.23
N LEU A 85 7.44 -4.60 14.38
CA LEU A 85 6.82 -4.36 15.69
C LEU A 85 6.49 -5.67 16.41
N GLU A 86 5.92 -6.66 15.72
CA GLU A 86 5.64 -7.98 16.30
C GLU A 86 6.94 -8.67 16.75
N GLU A 87 7.99 -8.63 15.93
CA GLU A 87 9.30 -9.18 16.29
C GLU A 87 9.94 -8.42 17.47
N TYR A 88 9.79 -7.10 17.51
CA TYR A 88 10.23 -6.28 18.64
C TYR A 88 9.51 -6.66 19.93
N GLN A 89 8.21 -6.98 19.89
CA GLN A 89 7.48 -7.36 21.10
C GLN A 89 8.09 -8.59 21.79
N VAL A 90 8.64 -9.52 21.02
CA VAL A 90 9.26 -10.76 21.52
C VAL A 90 10.74 -10.54 21.89
N THR A 91 11.50 -9.89 21.00
CA THR A 91 12.97 -9.79 21.14
C THR A 91 13.43 -8.58 21.93
N LYS A 92 12.60 -7.54 22.01
CA LYS A 92 12.92 -6.20 22.55
C LYS A 92 14.16 -5.55 21.91
N ALA A 93 14.55 -5.96 20.70
CA ALA A 93 15.73 -5.45 20.01
C ALA A 93 15.50 -4.02 19.47
N PRO A 94 16.20 -2.99 19.99
CA PRO A 94 15.92 -1.59 19.64
C PRO A 94 16.09 -1.26 18.14
N ALA A 95 16.98 -1.98 17.45
CA ALA A 95 17.23 -1.80 16.02
C ALA A 95 15.98 -2.01 15.15
N LEU A 96 15.05 -2.89 15.58
CA LEU A 96 13.79 -3.12 14.87
C LEU A 96 12.88 -1.90 14.91
N LEU A 97 12.83 -1.18 16.04
CA LEU A 97 12.08 0.06 16.15
C LEU A 97 12.70 1.16 15.29
N THR A 98 14.02 1.33 15.34
CA THR A 98 14.70 2.33 14.51
C THR A 98 14.45 2.09 13.02
N GLU A 99 14.48 0.83 12.57
CA GLU A 99 14.15 0.48 11.19
C GLU A 99 12.67 0.75 10.85
N ALA A 100 11.75 0.40 11.75
CA ALA A 100 10.33 0.70 11.60
C ALA A 100 10.07 2.21 11.51
N GLU A 101 10.75 3.03 12.31
CA GLU A 101 10.67 4.50 12.27
C GLU A 101 11.16 5.09 10.95
N GLN A 102 12.25 4.58 10.39
CA GLN A 102 12.75 5.01 9.08
C GLN A 102 11.74 4.70 7.96
N LEU A 103 11.12 3.52 8.02
CA LEU A 103 10.09 3.12 7.07
C LEU A 103 8.80 3.94 7.24
N ALA A 104 8.40 4.23 8.47
CA ALA A 104 7.27 5.08 8.78
C ALA A 104 7.48 6.52 8.28
N GLN A 105 8.68 7.07 8.49
CA GLN A 105 9.04 8.39 7.97
C GLN A 105 8.91 8.43 6.45
N TRP A 106 9.33 7.36 5.76
CA TRP A 106 9.09 7.26 4.32
C TRP A 106 7.59 7.25 4.00
N LEU A 107 6.75 6.48 4.69
CA LEU A 107 5.30 6.48 4.47
C LEU A 107 4.65 7.86 4.63
N VAL A 108 5.07 8.64 5.63
CA VAL A 108 4.62 10.02 5.85
C VAL A 108 4.89 10.89 4.61
N THR A 109 6.01 10.69 3.92
CA THR A 109 6.31 11.43 2.67
C THR A 109 5.51 10.97 1.45
N GLN A 110 4.91 9.78 1.50
CA GLN A 110 4.18 9.18 0.37
C GLN A 110 2.66 9.41 0.44
N ARG A 111 2.20 10.31 1.32
CA ARG A 111 0.79 10.68 1.44
C ARG A 111 0.29 11.30 0.14
N CYS A 112 -0.98 11.05 -0.15
CA CYS A 112 -1.72 11.81 -1.16
C CYS A 112 -1.96 13.24 -0.66
N ASP A 113 -2.29 14.14 -1.59
CA ASP A 113 -2.57 15.54 -1.26
C ASP A 113 -3.85 15.68 -0.42
N GLU A 114 -3.69 16.11 0.84
CA GLU A 114 -4.79 16.27 1.77
C GLU A 114 -5.76 17.39 1.35
N GLN A 115 -5.34 18.34 0.52
CA GLN A 115 -6.23 19.37 -0.03
C GLN A 115 -7.25 18.78 -1.01
N ILE A 116 -6.93 17.63 -1.62
CA ILE A 116 -7.79 16.95 -2.59
C ILE A 116 -8.65 15.89 -1.91
N TRP A 117 -8.10 15.21 -0.90
CA TRP A 117 -8.69 14.00 -0.31
C TRP A 117 -9.17 14.16 1.13
N HIS A 118 -9.10 15.38 1.67
CA HIS A 118 -9.68 15.79 2.96
C HIS A 118 -9.31 14.89 4.16
N GLY A 119 -8.20 14.15 4.06
CA GLY A 119 -7.75 13.21 5.07
C GLY A 119 -6.45 12.52 4.66
N ALA A 120 -5.80 11.89 5.63
CA ALA A 120 -4.55 11.19 5.40
C ALA A 120 -4.79 9.88 4.62
N CYS A 121 -4.25 9.77 3.42
CA CYS A 121 -4.48 8.60 2.58
C CYS A 121 -3.29 8.26 1.69
N TRP A 122 -3.27 7.00 1.21
CA TRP A 122 -2.17 6.45 0.42
C TRP A 122 -2.68 5.64 -0.76
N GLY A 123 -1.93 5.73 -1.86
CA GLY A 123 -2.19 5.02 -3.11
C GLY A 123 -1.07 4.06 -3.48
N TYR A 124 -1.21 3.42 -4.64
CA TYR A 124 -0.12 2.64 -5.23
C TYR A 124 0.89 3.54 -5.94
N HIS A 125 2.13 3.05 -6.04
CA HIS A 125 3.23 3.75 -6.73
C HIS A 125 3.21 3.55 -8.26
N PHE A 126 2.13 2.98 -8.81
CA PHE A 126 2.00 2.58 -10.21
C PHE A 126 0.59 2.82 -10.75
N ASP A 127 0.49 2.97 -12.07
CA ASP A 127 -0.79 2.99 -12.78
C ASP A 127 -1.40 1.59 -12.77
N TRP A 128 -2.67 1.47 -12.38
CA TRP A 128 -3.38 0.20 -12.36
C TRP A 128 -4.50 0.17 -13.39
N LYS A 129 -4.37 -0.70 -14.39
CA LYS A 129 -5.43 -0.99 -15.37
C LYS A 129 -6.13 -2.29 -15.02
N ALA A 130 -7.44 -2.22 -14.81
CA ALA A 130 -8.34 -3.35 -14.79
C ALA A 130 -9.21 -3.35 -16.06
N ARG A 131 -9.99 -4.42 -16.28
CA ARG A 131 -10.88 -4.53 -17.45
C ARG A 131 -11.90 -3.37 -17.50
N ALA A 132 -12.45 -2.98 -16.36
CA ALA A 132 -13.53 -2.00 -16.26
C ALA A 132 -13.07 -0.57 -15.93
N PHE A 133 -11.81 -0.35 -15.53
CA PHE A 133 -11.35 0.96 -15.06
C PHE A 133 -9.83 1.11 -15.14
N PHE A 134 -9.38 2.37 -15.15
CA PHE A 134 -7.98 2.77 -15.03
C PHE A 134 -7.83 3.64 -13.78
N VAL A 135 -6.83 3.32 -12.95
CA VAL A 135 -6.49 4.06 -11.74
C VAL A 135 -5.10 4.63 -11.93
N PRO A 136 -4.94 5.97 -11.99
CA PRO A 136 -3.63 6.57 -12.10
C PRO A 136 -2.82 6.30 -10.83
N LYS A 137 -1.50 6.24 -10.99
CA LYS A 137 -0.55 6.24 -9.89
C LYS A 137 -0.90 7.32 -8.86
N GLY A 138 -0.81 6.97 -7.58
CA GLY A 138 -1.02 7.90 -6.47
C GLY A 138 -2.49 8.18 -6.14
N LYS A 139 -3.46 7.61 -6.87
CA LYS A 139 -4.86 7.65 -6.42
C LYS A 139 -5.00 6.84 -5.13
N PRO A 140 -5.56 7.41 -4.04
CA PRO A 140 -5.67 6.73 -2.77
C PRO A 140 -6.65 5.56 -2.86
N ASN A 141 -6.40 4.55 -2.03
CA ASN A 141 -7.32 3.43 -1.86
C ASN A 141 -7.39 3.00 -0.39
N VAL A 142 -8.55 2.43 -0.02
CA VAL A 142 -8.85 2.07 1.38
C VAL A 142 -7.87 1.03 1.95
N ILE A 143 -7.48 0.04 1.14
CA ILE A 143 -6.64 -1.07 1.61
C ILE A 143 -5.27 -0.54 2.01
N THR A 144 -4.59 0.17 1.10
CA THR A 144 -3.28 0.77 1.41
C THR A 144 -3.40 1.73 2.59
N THR A 145 -4.43 2.57 2.60
CA THR A 145 -4.63 3.57 3.66
C THR A 145 -4.81 2.93 5.04
N VAL A 146 -5.62 1.88 5.16
CA VAL A 146 -5.85 1.17 6.45
C VAL A 146 -4.57 0.51 6.95
N TYR A 147 -3.79 -0.15 6.08
CA TYR A 147 -2.53 -0.77 6.51
C TYR A 147 -1.50 0.27 6.96
N VAL A 148 -1.36 1.37 6.22
CA VAL A 148 -0.45 2.46 6.61
C VAL A 148 -0.90 3.12 7.90
N SER A 149 -2.19 3.44 8.04
CA SER A 149 -2.77 3.99 9.28
C SER A 149 -2.49 3.08 10.47
N ARG A 150 -2.75 1.77 10.33
CA ARG A 150 -2.45 0.79 11.40
C ARG A 150 -0.98 0.78 11.79
N ALA A 151 -0.06 0.78 10.81
CA ALA A 151 1.37 0.76 11.06
C ALA A 151 1.84 2.03 11.79
N LEU A 152 1.41 3.21 11.33
CA LEU A 152 1.74 4.50 11.94
C LEU A 152 1.15 4.63 13.35
N HIS A 153 -0.10 4.21 13.54
CA HIS A 153 -0.76 4.23 14.84
C HIS A 153 -0.02 3.33 15.85
N GLN A 154 0.22 2.06 15.50
CA GLN A 154 0.88 1.12 16.42
C GLN A 154 2.31 1.55 16.76
N LEU A 155 3.09 1.95 15.75
CA LEU A 155 4.44 2.45 15.98
C LEU A 155 4.42 3.72 16.83
N GLY A 156 3.54 4.67 16.51
CA GLY A 156 3.45 5.95 17.22
C GLY A 156 3.04 5.80 18.68
N GLN A 157 2.12 4.89 19.00
CA GLN A 157 1.79 4.54 20.39
C GLN A 157 2.99 3.97 21.14
N LEU A 158 3.78 3.12 20.48
CA LEU A 158 4.93 2.46 21.09
C LEU A 158 6.11 3.41 21.31
N THR A 159 6.35 4.35 20.37
CA THR A 159 7.49 5.28 20.42
C THR A 159 7.14 6.66 20.97
N GLY A 160 5.89 6.89 21.37
CA GLY A 160 5.41 8.19 21.88
C GLY A 160 5.26 9.28 20.82
N ARG A 161 5.20 8.90 19.52
CA ARG A 161 5.01 9.83 18.40
C ARG A 161 3.54 10.17 18.21
N ALA A 162 3.06 11.12 19.00
CA ALA A 162 1.68 11.60 18.96
C ALA A 162 1.28 12.12 17.57
N ASP A 163 2.21 12.74 16.84
CA ASP A 163 2.00 13.22 15.47
C ASP A 163 1.70 12.07 14.48
N TRP A 164 2.31 10.90 14.66
CA TRP A 164 2.00 9.72 13.85
C TRP A 164 0.67 9.07 14.21
N VAL A 165 0.32 9.07 15.50
CA VAL A 165 -0.98 8.60 15.98
C VAL A 165 -2.10 9.47 15.40
N GLU A 166 -1.97 10.80 15.52
CA GLU A 166 -2.93 11.75 14.97
C GLU A 166 -3.07 11.60 13.46
N LEU A 167 -1.94 11.51 12.74
CA LEU A 167 -1.94 11.30 11.30
C LEU A 167 -2.67 10.01 10.89
N ALA A 168 -2.47 8.93 11.63
CA ALA A 168 -3.16 7.67 11.37
C ALA A 168 -4.67 7.80 11.56
N LEU A 169 -5.13 8.54 12.58
CA LEU A 169 -6.54 8.76 12.85
C LEU A 169 -7.22 9.61 11.77
N ARG A 170 -6.51 10.59 11.18
CA ARG A 170 -7.00 11.39 10.05
C ARG A 170 -7.24 10.59 8.76
N SER A 171 -6.87 9.32 8.74
CA SER A 171 -7.31 8.41 7.66
C SER A 171 -8.81 8.10 7.73
N GLY A 172 -9.43 8.26 8.91
CA GLY A 172 -10.86 8.13 9.10
C GLY A 172 -11.64 9.16 8.30
N ASP A 173 -11.17 10.40 8.25
CA ASP A 173 -11.79 11.50 7.49
C ASP A 173 -11.87 11.16 5.99
N PHE A 174 -10.76 10.70 5.41
CA PHE A 174 -10.73 10.24 4.01
C PHE A 174 -11.74 9.11 3.75
N ILE A 175 -11.83 8.14 4.66
CA ILE A 175 -12.75 7.01 4.50
C ILE A 175 -14.20 7.50 4.60
N ALA A 176 -14.48 8.38 5.56
CA ALA A 176 -15.81 8.93 5.80
C ALA A 176 -16.31 9.76 4.62
N ASP A 177 -15.46 10.65 4.10
CA ASP A 177 -15.86 11.65 3.11
C ASP A 177 -15.85 11.11 1.68
N HIS A 178 -15.00 10.13 1.37
CA HIS A 178 -14.80 9.68 -0.02
C HIS A 178 -15.25 8.25 -0.31
N LEU A 179 -15.44 7.40 0.69
CA LEU A 179 -15.70 5.97 0.49
C LEU A 179 -17.00 5.47 1.10
N LEU A 180 -17.56 6.18 2.08
CA LEU A 180 -18.88 5.84 2.61
C LEU A 180 -19.95 6.08 1.53
N THR A 181 -20.62 5.01 1.16
CA THR A 181 -21.82 5.05 0.33
C THR A 181 -23.01 4.81 1.25
N GLN A 182 -23.82 5.85 1.45
CA GLN A 182 -25.13 5.67 2.04
C GLN A 182 -26.00 4.99 0.98
N ASN A 183 -26.14 3.67 1.05
CA ASN A 183 -27.23 3.02 0.33
C ASN A 183 -28.53 3.65 0.85
N GLU A 184 -29.38 4.14 -0.04
CA GLU A 184 -30.73 4.61 0.28
C GLU A 184 -31.56 3.45 0.87
N ILE A 185 -31.33 3.11 2.14
CA ILE A 185 -32.14 2.16 2.87
C ILE A 185 -33.03 2.99 3.80
N HIS A 186 -34.26 3.15 3.32
CA HIS A 186 -35.48 3.61 4.02
C HIS A 186 -35.68 5.12 4.16
N ARG A 187 -35.98 5.77 3.03
CA ARG A 187 -36.96 6.87 3.03
C ARG A 187 -38.37 6.26 3.13
N TYR A 188 -38.74 5.67 4.28
CA TYR A 188 -40.16 5.52 4.60
C TYR A 188 -40.66 6.92 4.96
N PRO A 189 -41.64 7.48 4.23
CA PRO A 189 -42.32 8.66 4.73
C PRO A 189 -43.05 8.24 6.01
N MET A 190 -42.56 8.71 7.17
CA MET A 190 -43.44 8.85 8.32
C MET A 190 -44.49 9.87 7.91
N ALA A 191 -45.62 9.37 7.41
CA ALA A 191 -46.85 10.13 7.35
C ALA A 191 -47.22 10.46 8.81
N LEU A 192 -46.79 11.65 9.25
CA LEU A 192 -47.45 12.37 10.32
C LEU A 192 -48.88 12.62 9.82
N SER A 193 -49.82 11.76 10.19
CA SER A 193 -51.22 12.14 10.22
C SER A 193 -51.54 12.62 11.62
N SER A 194 -51.51 13.94 11.75
CA SER A 194 -52.20 14.68 12.79
C SER A 194 -53.70 14.64 12.50
N SER A 195 -54.47 14.00 13.37
CA SER A 195 -55.85 14.34 13.72
C SER A 195 -56.30 13.52 14.90
#